data_AF-A0A0M8UDM4-F1
#
_entry.id   AF-A0A0M8UDM4-F1
#
_cell.length_a   1.000
_cell.length_b   1.000
_cell.length_c   1.000
_cell.angle_alpha   90.00
_cell.angle_beta   90.00
_cell.angle_gamma   90.00
#
_symmetry.space_group_name_H-M   'P 1'
#
loop_
_entity.id
_entity.type
_entity.pdbx_description
1 polymer ?
#
loop_
_entity_poly.entity_id
_entity_poly.type
_entity_poly.pdbx_seq_one_letter_code
_entity_poly.pdbx_strand_id
1 'polypeptide(L)'
;MRLSLPKTAAVVMAPAVACLLGAGPATAADTARSQAHGTATVTATRWTERELPFSVLTTLVVKGELRNTGAECHSLWARFDGSGAPAAKYATQCGPGAAPFTLRSAPGLNPGASLFICRGEGTDDCGPQFSAREFPARLG
;
A
#
# COMPACT_ATOMS: atom_id res chain seq x y z
N MET A 1 58.64 -43.55 -7.85
CA MET A 1 58.06 -43.79 -6.51
C MET A 1 58.83 -42.94 -5.51
N ARG A 2 58.21 -41.91 -4.92
CA ARG A 2 58.82 -41.10 -3.85
C ARG A 2 58.06 -41.35 -2.56
N LEU A 3 58.84 -41.65 -1.51
CA LEU A 3 58.41 -41.97 -0.16
C LEU A 3 57.86 -40.75 0.60
N SER A 4 57.02 -41.11 1.56
CA SER A 4 56.28 -40.39 2.60
C SER A 4 57.07 -39.36 3.43
N LEU A 5 56.41 -38.31 3.93
CA LEU A 5 56.79 -37.53 5.13
C LEU A 5 55.54 -36.72 5.63
N PRO A 6 55.52 -36.16 6.85
CA PRO A 6 54.73 -36.68 7.95
C PRO A 6 53.70 -35.68 8.54
N LYS A 7 52.95 -36.21 9.50
CA LYS A 7 51.95 -35.58 10.35
C LYS A 7 52.55 -34.47 11.23
N THR A 8 51.99 -33.27 11.15
CA THR A 8 52.12 -32.25 12.20
C THR A 8 50.80 -31.50 12.35
N ALA A 9 50.22 -31.59 13.55
CA ALA A 9 49.05 -30.83 13.97
C ALA A 9 49.49 -29.41 14.36
N ALA A 10 48.72 -28.38 13.98
CA ALA A 10 48.86 -27.05 14.57
C ALA A 10 47.54 -26.25 14.46
N VAL A 11 46.92 -26.10 15.63
CA VAL A 11 46.23 -24.92 16.19
C VAL A 11 45.25 -24.18 15.28
N VAL A 12 43.96 -24.35 15.59
CA VAL A 12 42.84 -23.50 15.16
C VAL A 12 43.03 -22.10 15.76
N MET A 13 43.21 -21.08 14.92
CA MET A 13 43.09 -19.68 15.29
C MET A 13 41.86 -19.12 14.57
N ALA A 14 40.78 -18.88 15.31
CA ALA A 14 39.57 -18.28 14.79
C ALA A 14 39.79 -16.75 14.59
N PRO A 15 39.54 -16.19 13.40
CA PRO A 15 39.48 -14.74 13.26
C PRO A 15 38.14 -14.24 13.80
N ALA A 16 38.18 -13.43 14.86
CA ALA A 16 37.06 -12.62 15.30
C ALA A 16 36.77 -11.55 14.24
N VAL A 17 35.83 -11.82 13.34
CA VAL A 17 35.31 -10.83 12.40
C VAL A 17 34.31 -9.96 13.16
N ALA A 18 34.77 -8.81 13.61
CA ALA A 18 33.90 -7.74 14.09
C ALA A 18 33.09 -7.20 12.89
N CYS A 19 31.90 -7.75 12.66
CA CYS A 19 30.91 -7.13 11.79
C CYS A 19 30.43 -5.84 12.45
N LEU A 20 31.10 -4.74 12.14
CA LEU A 20 30.54 -3.39 12.24
C LEU A 20 29.33 -3.31 11.31
N LEU A 21 28.17 -3.75 11.81
CA LEU A 21 26.88 -3.42 11.24
C LEU A 21 26.71 -1.91 11.41
N GLY A 22 27.07 -1.16 10.36
CA GLY A 22 26.66 0.22 10.20
C GLY A 22 25.14 0.26 10.22
N ALA A 23 24.58 0.55 11.39
CA ALA A 23 23.21 0.99 11.53
C ALA A 23 23.12 2.35 10.83
N GLY A 24 22.84 2.33 9.53
CA GLY A 24 22.38 3.52 8.82
C GLY A 24 21.16 4.08 9.57
N PRO A 25 20.95 5.40 9.55
CA PRO A 25 19.78 5.98 10.18
C PRO A 25 18.56 5.29 9.58
N ALA A 26 17.82 4.57 10.42
CA ALA A 26 16.49 4.12 10.09
C ALA A 26 15.66 5.38 9.96
N THR A 27 15.62 5.96 8.76
CA THR A 27 14.57 6.90 8.38
C THR A 27 13.31 6.14 8.68
N ALA A 28 12.55 6.58 9.69
CA ALA A 28 11.20 6.12 9.89
C ALA A 28 10.48 6.43 8.58
N ALA A 29 10.39 5.43 7.69
CA ALA A 29 9.53 5.50 6.55
C ALA A 29 8.16 5.74 7.17
N ASP A 30 7.59 6.92 6.93
CA ASP A 30 6.17 7.12 7.02
C ASP A 30 5.57 5.90 6.31
N THR A 31 5.11 4.92 7.09
CA THR A 31 4.58 3.66 6.56
C THR A 31 3.23 4.00 5.97
N ALA A 32 3.25 4.70 4.83
CA ALA A 32 2.15 4.85 3.92
C ALA A 32 1.78 3.43 3.53
N ARG A 33 0.79 2.89 4.23
CA ARG A 33 0.35 1.52 4.07
C ARG A 33 -0.16 1.37 2.64
N SER A 34 0.61 0.71 1.80
CA SER A 34 0.20 0.36 0.45
C SER A 34 -0.62 -0.92 0.51
N GLN A 35 -1.73 -0.94 -0.21
CA GLN A 35 -2.57 -2.13 -0.38
C GLN A 35 -2.34 -2.67 -1.78
N ALA A 36 -2.25 -3.99 -1.92
CA ALA A 36 -1.79 -4.63 -3.16
C ALA A 36 -2.67 -5.82 -3.57
N HIS A 37 -2.84 -6.00 -4.88
CA HIS A 37 -3.43 -7.19 -5.48
C HIS A 37 -2.71 -7.50 -6.79
N GLY A 38 -2.01 -8.64 -6.84
CA GLY A 38 -1.14 -8.96 -7.98
C GLY A 38 -0.02 -7.93 -8.17
N THR A 39 0.09 -7.37 -9.37
CA THR A 39 1.09 -6.34 -9.72
C THR A 39 0.61 -4.91 -9.46
N ALA A 40 -0.62 -4.74 -8.96
CA ALA A 40 -1.20 -3.46 -8.65
C ALA A 40 -1.08 -3.09 -7.17
N THR A 41 -0.78 -1.82 -6.92
CA THR A 41 -0.64 -1.22 -5.59
C THR A 41 -1.36 0.10 -5.54
N VAL A 42 -2.07 0.38 -4.46
CA VAL A 42 -2.69 1.70 -4.22
C VAL A 42 -1.94 2.44 -3.13
N THR A 43 -1.71 3.73 -3.39
CA THR A 43 -1.16 4.67 -2.41
C THR A 43 -2.05 5.90 -2.39
N ALA A 44 -2.49 6.32 -1.20
CA ALA A 44 -3.37 7.47 -1.06
C ALA A 44 -3.19 8.18 0.29
N THR A 45 -3.77 9.37 0.37
CA THR A 45 -3.96 10.15 1.60
C THR A 45 -5.44 10.44 1.78
N ARG A 46 -5.87 10.60 3.02
CA ARG A 46 -7.26 10.93 3.34
C ARG A 46 -7.38 12.21 4.16
N TRP A 47 -8.50 12.92 4.03
CA TRP A 47 -8.89 13.98 4.94
C TRP A 47 -10.41 14.09 4.98
N THR A 48 -10.92 14.85 5.95
CA THR A 48 -12.35 15.15 6.06
C THR A 48 -12.57 16.64 5.85
N GLU A 49 -13.45 16.99 4.93
CA GLU A 49 -13.88 18.37 4.70
C GLU A 49 -15.19 18.62 5.44
N ARG A 50 -15.31 19.78 6.09
CA ARG A 50 -16.55 20.22 6.73
C ARG A 50 -17.35 21.02 5.70
N GLU A 51 -18.63 20.71 5.51
CA GLU A 51 -19.44 21.43 4.52
C GLU A 51 -19.71 22.88 4.92
N LEU A 52 -19.90 23.11 6.22
CA LEU A 52 -20.09 24.45 6.81
C LEU A 52 -19.28 24.54 8.10
N PRO A 53 -18.87 25.75 8.54
CA PRO A 53 -18.05 25.93 9.74
C PRO A 53 -18.64 25.30 11.01
N PHE A 54 -19.98 25.28 11.09
CA PHE A 54 -20.74 24.75 12.22
C PHE A 54 -21.40 23.39 11.93
N SER A 55 -21.14 22.78 10.76
CA SER A 55 -21.74 21.50 10.42
C SER A 55 -21.07 20.34 11.17
N VAL A 56 -21.91 19.44 11.67
CA VAL A 56 -21.49 18.12 12.15
C VAL A 56 -21.27 17.13 11.00
N LEU A 57 -21.71 17.48 9.79
CA LEU A 57 -21.51 16.67 8.60
C LEU A 57 -20.14 16.94 8.00
N THR A 58 -19.47 15.85 7.67
CA THR A 58 -18.17 15.86 7.01
C THR A 58 -18.21 15.02 5.75
N THR A 59 -17.36 15.38 4.79
CA THR A 59 -17.12 14.66 3.55
C THR A 59 -15.76 13.99 3.65
N LEU A 60 -15.72 12.67 3.49
CA LEU A 60 -14.46 11.94 3.35
C LEU A 60 -13.90 12.17 1.95
N VAL A 61 -12.65 12.63 1.90
CA VAL A 61 -11.89 12.74 0.66
C VAL A 61 -10.68 11.83 0.74
N VAL A 62 -10.51 10.99 -0.28
CA VAL A 62 -9.32 10.15 -0.46
C VAL A 62 -8.74 10.45 -1.82
N LYS A 63 -7.45 10.79 -1.87
CA LYS A 63 -6.74 11.10 -3.10
C LYS A 63 -5.45 10.32 -3.17
N GLY A 64 -5.22 9.69 -4.32
CA GLY A 64 -4.08 8.81 -4.50
C GLY A 64 -3.91 8.35 -5.94
N GLU A 65 -3.12 7.29 -6.10
CA GLU A 65 -2.84 6.66 -7.37
C GLU A 65 -2.98 5.13 -7.25
N LEU A 66 -3.56 4.51 -8.27
CA LEU A 66 -3.46 3.08 -8.53
C LEU A 66 -2.27 2.85 -9.46
N ARG A 67 -1.23 2.19 -8.96
CA ARG A 67 -0.05 1.82 -9.73
C ARG A 67 -0.12 0.37 -10.15
N ASN A 68 0.39 0.08 -11.33
CA ASN A 68 0.55 -1.27 -11.84
C ASN A 68 1.94 -1.43 -12.45
N THR A 69 2.55 -2.58 -12.21
CA THR A 69 3.85 -2.95 -12.77
C THR A 69 3.77 -4.08 -13.79
N GLY A 70 2.62 -4.75 -13.90
CA GLY A 70 2.36 -5.85 -14.82
C GLY A 70 1.71 -5.39 -16.13
N ALA A 71 1.57 -6.32 -17.09
CA ALA A 71 0.93 -6.08 -18.38
C ALA A 71 -0.61 -6.11 -18.32
N GLU A 72 -1.16 -6.75 -17.30
CA GLU A 72 -2.61 -6.89 -17.08
C GLU A 72 -3.27 -5.54 -16.76
N CYS A 73 -4.59 -5.45 -16.84
CA CYS A 73 -5.33 -4.32 -16.29
C CYS A 73 -5.69 -4.58 -14.82
N HIS A 74 -5.74 -3.50 -14.04
CA HIS A 74 -6.27 -3.51 -12.69
C HIS A 74 -7.21 -2.34 -12.48
N SER A 75 -8.26 -2.54 -11.69
CA SER A 75 -9.23 -1.51 -11.36
C SER A 75 -9.38 -1.34 -9.85
N LEU A 76 -9.52 -0.10 -9.40
CA LEU A 76 -9.80 0.26 -8.01
C LEU A 76 -11.29 0.55 -7.88
N TRP A 77 -11.92 -0.13 -6.93
CA TRP A 77 -13.32 0.03 -6.60
C TRP A 77 -13.47 0.49 -5.16
N ALA A 78 -14.52 1.23 -4.89
CA ALA A 78 -14.87 1.61 -3.54
C ALA A 78 -16.38 1.61 -3.30
N ARG A 79 -16.74 1.28 -2.07
CA ARG A 79 -18.11 1.33 -1.55
C ARG A 79 -18.12 2.19 -0.31
N PHE A 80 -18.99 3.19 -0.27
CA PHE A 80 -19.15 4.02 0.91
C PHE A 80 -19.94 3.29 1.99
N ASP A 81 -19.53 3.49 3.24
CA ASP A 81 -20.20 2.90 4.39
C ASP A 81 -21.58 3.57 4.56
N GLY A 82 -22.62 2.78 4.79
CA GLY A 82 -23.98 3.26 5.03
C GLY A 82 -24.73 3.83 3.82
N SER A 83 -24.14 3.86 2.62
CA SER A 83 -24.77 4.49 1.46
C SER A 83 -25.81 3.61 0.73
N GLY A 84 -25.91 2.32 1.05
CA GLY A 84 -26.75 1.36 0.30
C GLY A 84 -26.38 1.19 -1.19
N ALA A 85 -25.48 2.03 -1.70
CA ALA A 85 -25.06 2.07 -3.08
C ALA A 85 -24.07 0.94 -3.39
N PRO A 86 -24.08 0.42 -4.62
CA PRO A 86 -23.09 -0.54 -5.07
C PRO A 86 -21.69 0.09 -5.08
N ALA A 87 -20.66 -0.76 -5.11
CA ALA A 87 -19.30 -0.29 -5.31
C ALA A 87 -19.16 0.38 -6.68
N ALA A 88 -18.44 1.50 -6.72
CA ALA A 88 -18.14 2.23 -7.95
C ALA A 88 -16.65 2.11 -8.29
N LYS A 89 -16.34 2.14 -9.58
CA LYS A 89 -14.95 2.14 -10.09
C LYS A 89 -14.39 3.56 -10.05
N TYR A 90 -13.19 3.72 -9.50
CA TYR A 90 -12.53 5.02 -9.33
C TYR A 90 -11.25 5.18 -10.17
N ALA A 91 -10.61 4.08 -10.52
CA ALA A 91 -9.47 4.07 -11.43
C ALA A 91 -9.35 2.73 -12.15
N THR A 92 -8.81 2.78 -13.36
CA THR A 92 -8.28 1.61 -14.08
C THR A 92 -6.85 1.94 -14.49
N GLN A 93 -5.91 1.02 -14.28
CA GLN A 93 -4.56 1.10 -14.80
C GLN A 93 -4.26 -0.18 -15.60
N CYS A 94 -4.13 -0.02 -16.92
CA CYS A 94 -3.74 -1.08 -17.84
C CYS A 94 -2.26 -1.00 -18.17
N GLY A 95 -1.55 -2.12 -18.01
CA GLY A 95 -0.11 -2.16 -18.19
C GLY A 95 0.65 -1.34 -17.16
N PRO A 96 1.99 -1.26 -17.30
CA PRO A 96 2.83 -0.52 -16.39
C PRO A 96 2.48 0.97 -16.38
N GLY A 97 2.24 1.53 -15.18
CA GLY A 97 1.92 2.95 -15.03
C GLY A 97 1.16 3.27 -13.75
N ALA A 98 0.58 4.48 -13.72
CA ALA A 98 -0.18 4.98 -12.58
C ALA A 98 -1.43 5.72 -13.06
N ALA A 99 -2.57 5.40 -12.44
CA ALA A 99 -3.85 6.08 -12.65
C ALA A 99 -4.22 6.86 -11.38
N PRO A 100 -4.28 8.20 -11.43
CA PRO A 100 -4.72 9.00 -10.30
C PRO A 100 -6.22 8.81 -10.04
N PHE A 101 -6.63 8.89 -8.79
CA PHE A 101 -8.05 8.87 -8.41
C PHE A 101 -8.36 9.88 -7.32
N THR A 102 -9.62 10.27 -7.26
CA THR A 102 -10.16 11.05 -6.14
C THR A 102 -11.53 10.50 -5.80
N LEU A 103 -11.68 10.09 -4.55
CA LEU A 103 -12.91 9.59 -3.97
C LEU A 103 -13.45 10.63 -3.00
N ARG A 104 -14.72 10.99 -3.17
CA ARG A 104 -15.46 11.92 -2.30
C ARG A 104 -16.77 11.28 -1.88
N SER A 105 -16.99 11.16 -0.57
CA SER A 105 -18.27 10.68 -0.05
C SER A 105 -19.35 11.75 -0.14
N ALA A 106 -20.60 11.35 0.02
CA ALA A 106 -21.64 12.30 0.45
C ALA A 106 -21.34 12.78 1.89
N PRO A 107 -21.85 13.96 2.27
CA PRO A 107 -21.76 14.47 3.64
C PRO A 107 -22.42 13.53 4.64
N GLY A 108 -21.75 13.23 5.75
CA GLY A 108 -22.27 12.36 6.80
C GLY A 108 -21.60 12.61 8.15
N LEU A 109 -22.17 12.05 9.22
CA LEU A 109 -21.63 12.20 10.58
C LEU A 109 -20.27 11.49 10.74
N ASN A 110 -20.08 10.38 10.06
CA ASN A 110 -18.84 9.60 10.11
C ASN A 110 -18.60 8.89 8.77
N PRO A 111 -18.31 9.64 7.70
CA PRO A 111 -18.15 9.06 6.37
C PRO A 111 -16.98 8.07 6.37
N GLY A 112 -17.22 6.92 5.75
CA GLY A 112 -16.25 5.85 5.59
C GLY A 112 -16.39 5.20 4.21
N ALA A 113 -15.37 4.46 3.81
CA ALA A 113 -15.41 3.67 2.59
C ALA A 113 -14.57 2.42 2.74
N SER A 114 -15.01 1.35 2.10
CA SER A 114 -14.26 0.12 1.87
C SER A 114 -13.79 0.12 0.41
N LEU A 115 -12.51 -0.16 0.18
CA LEU A 115 -11.88 -0.20 -1.13
C LEU A 115 -11.33 -1.59 -1.41
N PHE A 116 -11.21 -1.92 -2.69
CA PHE A 116 -10.61 -3.17 -3.14
C PHE A 116 -10.08 -3.02 -4.56
N ILE A 117 -9.05 -3.79 -4.88
CA ILE A 117 -8.41 -3.82 -6.19
C ILE A 117 -8.84 -5.09 -6.90
N CYS A 118 -9.32 -4.98 -8.12
CA CYS A 118 -9.66 -6.11 -8.97
C CYS A 118 -8.72 -6.21 -10.16
N ARG A 119 -8.49 -7.44 -10.63
CA ARG A 119 -7.86 -7.68 -11.93
C ARG A 119 -8.89 -7.45 -13.04
N GLY A 120 -8.45 -6.84 -14.13
CA GLY A 120 -9.30 -6.41 -15.22
C GLY A 120 -10.11 -5.17 -14.91
N GLU A 121 -11.16 -4.98 -15.72
CA GLU A 121 -12.07 -3.83 -15.63
C GLU A 121 -13.34 -4.10 -14.81
N GLY A 122 -13.57 -5.36 -14.44
CA GLY A 122 -14.72 -5.85 -13.69
C GLY A 122 -14.41 -6.12 -12.22
N THR A 123 -15.31 -6.89 -11.58
CA THR A 123 -15.23 -7.26 -10.16
C THR A 123 -15.16 -8.78 -9.93
N ASP A 124 -14.76 -9.53 -10.95
CA ASP A 124 -14.76 -11.00 -10.92
C ASP A 124 -13.56 -11.57 -10.14
N ASP A 125 -12.41 -10.90 -10.17
CA ASP A 125 -11.18 -11.28 -9.45
C ASP A 125 -10.71 -10.10 -8.61
N CYS A 126 -11.07 -10.06 -7.33
CA CYS A 126 -10.75 -8.98 -6.43
C CYS A 126 -9.93 -9.45 -5.22
N GLY A 127 -8.97 -8.61 -4.83
CA GLY A 127 -8.23 -8.78 -3.59
C GLY A 127 -9.09 -8.50 -2.34
N PRO A 128 -8.49 -8.58 -1.15
CA PRO A 128 -9.19 -8.28 0.10
C PRO A 128 -9.68 -6.83 0.13
N GLN A 129 -10.84 -6.62 0.76
CA GLN A 129 -11.32 -5.27 1.06
C GLN A 129 -10.50 -4.65 2.19
N PHE A 130 -10.20 -3.36 2.06
CA PHE A 130 -9.49 -2.56 3.06
C PHE A 130 -10.21 -1.24 3.30
N SER A 131 -10.05 -0.66 4.48
CA SER A 131 -10.75 0.57 4.84
C SER A 131 -10.01 1.79 4.33
N ALA A 132 -10.74 2.81 3.86
CA ALA A 132 -10.18 4.13 3.60
C ALA A 132 -9.46 4.70 4.83
N ARG A 133 -9.84 4.31 6.05
CA ARG A 133 -9.24 4.78 7.31
C ARG A 133 -7.79 4.38 7.49
N GLU A 134 -7.35 3.33 6.79
CA GLU A 134 -5.98 2.84 6.80
C GLU A 134 -5.01 3.77 6.08
N PHE A 135 -5.51 4.65 5.20
CA PHE A 135 -4.66 5.67 4.59
C PHE A 135 -4.27 6.74 5.61
N PRO A 136 -3.03 7.28 5.52
CA PRO A 136 -2.60 8.37 6.37
C PRO A 136 -3.52 9.57 6.22
N ALA A 137 -3.92 10.12 7.37
CA ALA A 137 -4.64 11.39 7.39
C ALA A 137 -3.68 12.50 6.98
N ARG A 138 -4.06 13.31 5.99
CA ARG A 138 -3.34 14.54 5.67
C ARG A 138 -3.54 15.49 6.85
N LEU A 139 -2.46 15.76 7.58
CA LEU A 139 -2.43 16.87 8.53
C LEU A 139 -2.44 18.16 7.68
N GLY A 140 -3.53 18.92 7.82
CA GLY A 140 -3.67 20.24 7.22
C GLY A 140 -2.88 21.29 7.98
#